data_AF-A0A6P6QJP6-F1
#
_entry.id   AF-A0A6P6QJP6-F1
#
_cell.length_a   1.000
_cell.length_b   1.000
_cell.length_c   1.000
_cell.angle_alpha   90.00
_cell.angle_beta   90.00
_cell.angle_gamma   90.00
#
_symmetry.space_group_name_H-M   'P 1'
#
loop_
_entity.id
_entity.type
_entity.pdbx_description
1 polymer ?
#
loop_
_entity_poly.entity_id
_entity_poly.type
_entity_poly.pdbx_seq_one_letter_code
_entity_poly.pdbx_strand_id
1 'polypeptide(L)'
;MGTPGSGRKRTPVKDRFSAEDDALSSIAKEAEAILAAKRAARAEARGIRMRELEQQQKELDEKCDKQFKDPFSRPSSRCTTPALSAAALATLGGSSSRRGSGDAGSIIMDAEASISELKDIYDLKDQIQDVEGRYMQGLKELKDSLSEVEEKYKKAMVSNAQLDNEKANLIYQVDTLKDVVEEMEEQMSELHRETGEKSKELERQKHTCSVLQHKLEEMKEGIRQRDELIEENQKIQQKLDNLTREAFDLQETVNWKDKKIAALERQKEYFDCIRNERDELRDELADLKGKSRMGEKHGLVIIPEDMPNGDVSHESPTSGITVVTQEAAQVLESAGDGPLDVRLRKLANEKDELLSQIRKLKMQLEEERQKHLKIDSVYTEGERMENGSDLHFIELQRDANRQISEYKFKLSKAEQEMATMEQNVNRLEGQVSRYKSASDNAEKVEDELKAEKRKLQRELRTALDKIEEMEMTNNHLVKRLEKMKANRNALLTQQ
;
A
#
# COMPACT_ATOMS: atom_id res chain seq x y z
N MET A 1 -24.85 44.04 41.79
CA MET A 1 -24.94 42.79 42.57
C MET A 1 -24.44 41.67 41.68
N GLY A 2 -23.18 41.28 41.84
CA GLY A 2 -22.51 40.31 40.98
C GLY A 2 -22.52 38.90 41.57
N THR A 3 -22.64 37.91 40.70
CA THR A 3 -22.17 36.54 40.90
C THR A 3 -21.72 35.98 39.55
N PRO A 4 -20.42 35.75 39.31
CA PRO A 4 -19.97 34.96 38.18
C PRO A 4 -19.95 33.47 38.59
N GLY A 5 -20.67 32.64 37.84
CA GLY A 5 -20.62 31.19 37.99
C GLY A 5 -19.21 30.68 37.70
N SER A 6 -18.65 29.94 38.65
CA SER A 6 -17.32 29.31 38.60
C SER A 6 -17.25 28.30 37.46
N GLY A 7 -16.66 28.70 36.33
CA GLY A 7 -16.30 27.82 35.22
C GLY A 7 -15.22 26.83 35.63
N ARG A 8 -15.60 25.55 35.74
CA ARG A 8 -14.66 24.44 35.94
C ARG A 8 -13.90 24.22 34.64
N LYS A 9 -12.72 24.83 34.49
CA LYS A 9 -11.78 24.54 33.40
C LYS A 9 -11.42 23.05 33.44
N ARG A 10 -11.87 22.27 32.46
CA ARG A 10 -11.33 20.94 32.18
C ARG A 10 -9.88 21.14 31.69
N THR A 11 -8.92 20.67 32.48
CA THR A 11 -7.53 20.48 32.04
C THR A 11 -7.52 19.57 30.81
N PRO A 12 -6.77 19.91 29.74
CA PRO A 12 -6.70 19.06 28.56
C PRO A 12 -5.99 17.75 28.94
N VAL A 13 -6.64 16.62 28.72
CA VAL A 13 -6.15 15.25 28.96
C VAL A 13 -5.15 14.85 27.86
N LYS A 14 -4.24 15.76 27.46
CA LYS A 14 -3.42 15.58 26.25
C LYS A 14 -2.02 15.01 26.52
N ASP A 15 -1.52 15.06 27.77
CA ASP A 15 -0.14 14.64 28.08
C ASP A 15 -0.03 13.31 28.84
N ARG A 16 -1.13 12.74 29.34
CA ARG A 16 -1.07 11.46 30.08
C ARG A 16 -0.85 10.26 29.16
N PHE A 17 -1.47 10.27 27.98
CA PHE A 17 -1.28 9.20 27.00
C PHE A 17 0.13 9.19 26.38
N SER A 18 0.76 10.37 26.23
CA SER A 18 2.15 10.45 25.72
C SER A 18 3.15 9.89 26.73
N ALA A 19 3.03 10.26 28.02
CA ALA A 19 3.93 9.78 29.05
C ALA A 19 3.80 8.27 29.30
N GLU A 20 2.59 7.71 29.18
CA GLU A 20 2.36 6.27 29.24
C GLU A 20 2.91 5.54 28.00
N ASP A 21 2.71 6.07 26.78
CA ASP A 21 3.30 5.48 25.57
C ASP A 21 4.84 5.53 25.59
N ASP A 22 5.43 6.63 26.08
CA ASP A 22 6.87 6.78 26.21
C ASP A 22 7.47 5.81 27.26
N ALA A 23 6.75 5.57 28.36
CA ALA A 23 7.12 4.58 29.37
C ALA A 23 7.02 3.16 28.82
N LEU A 24 5.95 2.82 28.08
CA LEU A 24 5.79 1.52 27.44
C LEU A 24 6.85 1.29 26.35
N SER A 25 7.22 2.32 25.59
CA SER A 25 8.30 2.26 24.60
C SER A 25 9.66 2.02 25.27
N SER A 26 9.91 2.64 26.43
CA SER A 26 11.15 2.44 27.19
C SER A 26 11.25 1.03 27.76
N ILE A 27 10.14 0.50 28.32
CA ILE A 27 10.06 -0.88 28.81
C ILE A 27 10.27 -1.89 27.67
N ALA A 28 9.70 -1.63 26.49
CA ALA A 28 9.88 -2.49 25.32
C ALA A 28 11.35 -2.53 24.86
N LYS A 29 12.03 -1.37 24.80
CA LYS A 29 13.45 -1.28 24.46
C LYS A 29 14.35 -1.98 25.47
N GLU A 30 14.04 -1.85 26.77
CA GLU A 30 14.79 -2.52 27.83
C GLU A 30 14.61 -4.04 27.76
N ALA A 31 13.39 -4.53 27.51
CA ALA A 31 13.13 -5.95 27.28
C ALA A 31 13.87 -6.50 26.05
N GLU A 32 13.91 -5.72 24.96
CA GLU A 32 14.65 -6.07 23.74
C GLU A 32 16.16 -6.14 24.00
N ALA A 33 16.72 -5.20 24.75
CA ALA A 33 18.13 -5.21 25.13
C ALA A 33 18.49 -6.44 25.99
N ILE A 34 17.61 -6.84 26.92
CA ILE A 34 17.78 -8.04 27.74
C ILE A 34 17.74 -9.30 26.87
N LEU A 35 16.79 -9.40 25.93
CA LEU A 35 16.72 -10.53 25.00
C LEU A 35 17.94 -10.59 24.08
N ALA A 36 18.40 -9.45 23.56
CA ALA A 36 19.62 -9.37 22.75
C ALA A 36 20.87 -9.81 23.54
N ALA A 37 20.99 -9.41 24.81
CA ALA A 37 22.07 -9.87 25.69
C ALA A 37 21.99 -11.39 25.92
N LYS A 38 20.78 -11.93 26.10
CA LYS A 38 20.57 -13.38 26.23
C LYS A 38 20.96 -14.14 24.95
N ARG A 39 20.65 -13.61 23.76
CA ARG A 39 21.12 -14.17 22.47
C ARG A 39 22.64 -14.18 22.37
N ALA A 40 23.30 -13.08 22.74
CA ALA A 40 24.75 -12.99 22.73
C ALA A 40 25.40 -14.01 23.69
N ALA A 41 24.86 -14.14 24.91
CA ALA A 41 25.35 -15.11 25.89
C ALA A 41 25.15 -16.57 25.42
N ARG A 42 24.02 -16.89 24.80
CA ARG A 42 23.78 -18.21 24.20
C ARG A 42 24.79 -18.48 23.06
N ALA A 43 25.01 -17.51 22.18
CA ALA A 43 25.98 -17.64 21.08
C ALA A 43 27.41 -17.85 21.60
N GLU A 44 27.80 -17.15 22.66
CA GLU A 44 29.09 -17.32 23.31
C GLU A 44 29.20 -18.72 23.95
N ALA A 45 28.16 -19.20 24.64
CA ALA A 45 28.11 -20.54 25.21
C ALA A 45 28.22 -21.64 24.15
N ARG A 46 27.54 -21.50 23.01
CA ARG A 46 27.72 -22.39 21.84
C ARG A 46 29.16 -22.40 21.37
N GLY A 47 29.80 -21.22 21.28
CA GLY A 47 31.18 -21.06 20.86
C GLY A 47 32.22 -21.62 21.84
N ILE A 48 31.94 -21.60 23.15
CA ILE A 48 32.81 -22.22 24.17
C ILE A 48 32.70 -23.75 24.06
N ARG A 49 31.47 -24.27 24.02
CA ARG A 49 31.23 -25.72 23.95
C ARG A 49 31.79 -26.36 22.67
N MET A 50 31.70 -25.66 21.54
CA MET A 50 32.33 -26.10 20.28
C MET A 50 33.86 -26.19 20.41
N ARG A 51 34.50 -25.21 21.05
CA ARG A 51 35.95 -25.24 21.28
C ARG A 51 36.37 -26.36 22.23
N GLU A 52 35.57 -26.66 23.26
CA GLU A 52 35.83 -27.78 24.16
C GLU A 52 35.71 -29.14 23.45
N LEU A 53 34.69 -29.31 22.61
CA LEU A 53 34.55 -30.52 21.78
C LEU A 53 35.73 -30.69 20.81
N GLU A 54 36.17 -29.61 20.16
CA GLU A 54 37.37 -29.62 19.31
C GLU A 54 38.65 -29.96 20.10
N GLN A 55 38.76 -29.49 21.35
CA GLN A 55 39.89 -29.84 22.23
C GLN A 55 39.86 -31.31 22.64
N GLN A 56 38.70 -31.84 23.03
CA GLN A 56 38.55 -33.26 23.36
C GLN A 56 38.88 -34.16 22.17
N GLN A 57 38.46 -33.77 20.97
CA GLN A 57 38.80 -34.47 19.73
C GLN A 57 40.32 -34.47 19.48
N LYS A 58 40.97 -33.31 19.60
CA LYS A 58 42.43 -33.18 19.47
C LYS A 58 43.20 -33.98 20.53
N GLU A 59 42.72 -34.00 21.77
CA GLU A 59 43.36 -34.79 22.83
C GLU A 59 43.24 -36.30 22.60
N LEU A 60 42.11 -36.77 22.06
CA LEU A 60 41.92 -38.17 21.67
C LEU A 60 42.84 -38.54 20.49
N ASP A 61 42.94 -37.68 19.48
CA ASP A 61 43.85 -37.88 18.35
C ASP A 61 45.32 -37.88 18.81
N GLU A 62 45.71 -36.96 19.70
CA GLU A 62 47.06 -36.94 20.30
C GLU A 62 47.34 -38.17 21.17
N LYS A 63 46.35 -38.68 21.91
CA LYS A 63 46.50 -39.92 22.70
C LYS A 63 46.66 -41.14 21.79
N CYS A 64 45.93 -41.18 20.67
CA CYS A 64 46.05 -42.22 19.65
C CYS A 64 47.45 -42.17 18.98
N ASP A 65 47.93 -40.98 18.65
CA ASP A 65 49.26 -40.74 18.08
C ASP A 65 50.40 -41.05 19.06
N LYS A 66 50.24 -40.72 20.35
CA LYS A 66 51.23 -41.05 21.40
C LYS A 66 51.31 -42.55 21.64
N GLN A 67 50.19 -43.29 21.54
CA GLN A 67 50.19 -44.75 21.59
C GLN A 67 50.83 -45.40 20.34
N PHE A 68 50.93 -44.65 19.23
CA PHE A 68 51.58 -45.08 17.99
C PHE A 68 53.08 -44.71 17.92
N LYS A 69 53.57 -43.82 18.80
CA LYS A 69 54.95 -43.29 18.83
C LYS A 69 55.88 -43.91 19.89
N ASP A 70 55.53 -45.09 20.42
CA ASP A 70 56.47 -45.95 21.15
C ASP A 70 57.01 -47.09 20.24
N PRO A 71 57.99 -46.84 19.35
CA PRO A 71 58.86 -47.87 18.84
C PRO A 71 60.00 -48.11 19.84
N PHE A 72 60.27 -49.39 20.13
CA PHE A 72 61.34 -49.95 20.98
C PHE A 72 60.94 -50.39 22.39
N SER A 73 60.17 -51.48 22.45
CA SER A 73 60.60 -52.68 23.17
C SER A 73 59.97 -53.94 22.53
N ARG A 74 60.76 -54.62 21.70
CA ARG A 74 60.56 -56.01 21.25
C ARG A 74 61.54 -56.90 22.07
N PRO A 75 61.40 -58.25 22.11
CA PRO A 75 60.68 -59.12 21.17
C PRO A 75 59.67 -60.08 21.84
N SER A 76 58.62 -60.56 21.17
CA SER A 76 58.76 -61.75 20.33
C SER A 76 57.65 -61.88 19.27
N SER A 77 58.09 -62.16 18.05
CA SER A 77 57.36 -62.31 16.78
C SER A 77 56.31 -63.43 16.84
N ARG A 78 55.08 -63.20 16.36
CA ARG A 78 54.60 -63.46 14.97
C ARG A 78 55.09 -64.78 14.37
N CYS A 79 54.16 -65.65 13.97
CA CYS A 79 53.98 -65.96 12.55
C CYS A 79 52.64 -66.64 12.24
N THR A 80 52.01 -66.11 11.20
CA THR A 80 51.06 -66.73 10.27
C THR A 80 51.70 -67.94 9.56
N THR A 81 50.86 -68.95 9.26
CA THR A 81 50.96 -70.15 8.38
C THR A 81 52.03 -70.11 7.26
N PRO A 82 52.63 -71.22 6.75
CA PRO A 82 51.94 -72.47 6.32
C PRO A 82 52.78 -73.81 6.32
N ALA A 83 52.15 -74.88 5.82
CA ALA A 83 52.75 -76.07 5.16
C ALA A 83 53.61 -77.06 5.98
N LEU A 84 53.12 -78.31 6.07
CA LEU A 84 53.84 -79.46 6.59
C LEU A 84 54.42 -80.28 5.43
N SER A 85 55.74 -80.51 5.44
CA SER A 85 56.36 -81.72 4.88
C SER A 85 57.75 -81.97 5.46
N ALA A 86 57.86 -83.18 6.02
CA ALA A 86 58.96 -84.14 5.97
C ALA A 86 60.38 -83.82 6.51
N ALA A 87 60.74 -84.69 7.45
CA ALA A 87 61.98 -85.47 7.54
C ALA A 87 63.15 -84.93 8.40
N ALA A 88 63.77 -85.94 9.03
CA ALA A 88 65.10 -86.00 9.60
C ALA A 88 65.30 -85.32 10.97
N LEU A 89 65.96 -85.92 11.95
CA LEU A 89 66.61 -87.23 12.11
C LEU A 89 67.06 -87.30 13.58
N ALA A 90 67.05 -88.51 14.16
CA ALA A 90 68.07 -89.07 15.06
C ALA A 90 68.43 -88.35 16.39
N THR A 91 68.88 -88.98 17.48
CA THR A 91 69.04 -90.37 17.98
C THR A 91 69.65 -90.21 19.39
N LEU A 92 69.63 -91.31 20.16
CA LEU A 92 70.40 -91.68 21.37
C LEU A 92 69.51 -91.74 22.62
N GLY A 93 69.32 -92.86 23.31
CA GLY A 93 69.92 -94.19 23.16
C GLY A 93 69.89 -94.93 24.51
N GLY A 94 69.41 -96.18 24.49
CA GLY A 94 69.93 -97.33 25.25
C GLY A 94 69.83 -97.32 26.79
N SER A 95 69.73 -98.44 27.51
CA SER A 95 69.72 -99.88 27.25
C SER A 95 69.22 -100.51 28.56
N SER A 96 68.69 -101.74 28.54
CA SER A 96 69.19 -102.80 29.46
C SER A 96 68.34 -104.06 29.34
N SER A 97 68.98 -105.08 28.76
CA SER A 97 68.67 -106.49 28.91
C SER A 97 69.60 -107.05 29.99
N ARG A 98 69.10 -107.89 30.92
CA ARG A 98 69.93 -108.87 31.64
C ARG A 98 69.19 -110.19 31.90
N ARG A 99 69.98 -111.25 31.71
CA ARG A 99 69.73 -112.69 31.78
C ARG A 99 69.37 -113.20 33.18
N GLY A 100 68.70 -114.36 33.23
CA GLY A 100 68.28 -115.08 34.42
C GLY A 100 69.30 -116.00 35.09
N SER A 101 68.83 -116.79 36.07
CA SER A 101 69.19 -118.19 36.41
C SER A 101 68.86 -118.50 37.88
N GLY A 102 68.24 -119.67 38.14
CA GLY A 102 68.61 -120.51 39.29
C GLY A 102 67.63 -120.69 40.47
N ASP A 103 66.71 -121.65 40.28
CA ASP A 103 66.49 -122.84 41.13
C ASP A 103 65.68 -122.83 42.45
N ALA A 104 64.81 -123.85 42.50
CA ALA A 104 64.27 -124.64 43.61
C ALA A 104 63.49 -123.99 44.79
N GLY A 105 62.16 -124.16 44.73
CA GLY A 105 61.46 -124.94 45.75
C GLY A 105 60.73 -124.18 46.87
N SER A 106 59.40 -124.35 46.91
CA SER A 106 58.49 -123.98 48.01
C SER A 106 58.25 -122.46 48.11
N ILE A 107 57.10 -121.89 47.76
CA ILE A 107 55.77 -122.09 48.35
C ILE A 107 54.75 -121.66 47.29
N ILE A 108 54.12 -122.64 46.65
CA ILE A 108 52.96 -122.44 45.78
C ILE A 108 51.79 -122.17 46.73
N MET A 109 51.53 -120.90 47.07
CA MET A 109 50.25 -120.34 47.58
C MET A 109 50.19 -118.80 47.60
N ASP A 110 51.22 -118.07 47.12
CA ASP A 110 51.24 -116.58 47.18
C ASP A 110 51.49 -115.86 45.83
N ALA A 111 51.71 -116.60 44.74
CA ALA A 111 52.02 -116.02 43.42
C ALA A 111 50.76 -115.49 42.68
N GLU A 112 49.59 -116.07 42.91
CA GLU A 112 48.32 -115.57 42.34
C GLU A 112 47.90 -114.24 42.98
N ALA A 113 48.21 -114.04 44.28
CA ALA A 113 47.97 -112.80 45.00
C ALA A 113 48.86 -111.66 44.44
N SER A 114 50.17 -111.87 44.29
CA SER A 114 51.07 -110.84 43.74
C SER A 114 50.80 -110.51 42.25
N ILE A 115 50.28 -111.45 41.45
CA ILE A 115 49.87 -111.19 40.06
C ILE A 115 48.54 -110.43 40.03
N SER A 116 47.61 -110.72 40.95
CA SER A 116 46.37 -109.96 41.11
C SER A 116 46.66 -108.51 41.53
N GLU A 117 47.52 -108.32 42.53
CA GLU A 117 47.92 -106.99 43.01
C GLU A 117 48.62 -106.16 41.93
N LEU A 118 49.46 -106.78 41.09
CA LEU A 118 50.09 -106.09 39.96
C LEU A 118 49.04 -105.64 38.93
N LYS A 119 48.00 -106.45 38.70
CA LYS A 119 46.86 -106.11 37.82
C LYS A 119 46.06 -104.93 38.39
N ASP A 120 45.76 -104.98 39.68
CA ASP A 120 45.07 -103.91 40.40
C ASP A 120 45.87 -102.59 40.37
N ILE A 121 47.21 -102.65 40.43
CA ILE A 121 48.09 -101.47 40.29
C ILE A 121 48.00 -100.86 38.89
N TYR A 122 47.95 -101.68 37.82
CA TYR A 122 47.76 -101.17 36.46
C TYR A 122 46.36 -100.58 36.26
N ASP A 123 45.32 -101.24 36.78
CA ASP A 123 43.95 -100.73 36.71
C ASP A 123 43.78 -99.42 37.50
N LEU A 124 44.42 -99.30 38.68
CA LEU A 124 44.48 -98.04 39.45
C LEU A 124 45.26 -96.95 38.71
N LYS A 125 46.37 -97.29 38.03
CA LYS A 125 47.13 -96.34 37.23
C LYS A 125 46.30 -95.81 36.06
N ASP A 126 45.56 -96.66 35.36
CA ASP A 126 44.69 -96.26 34.26
C ASP A 126 43.53 -95.38 34.77
N GLN A 127 42.93 -95.72 35.93
CA GLN A 127 41.93 -94.87 36.58
C GLN A 127 42.48 -93.49 36.97
N ILE A 128 43.72 -93.43 37.47
CA ILE A 128 44.40 -92.16 37.79
C ILE A 128 44.60 -91.36 36.50
N GLN A 129 45.08 -91.99 35.41
CA GLN A 129 45.23 -91.31 34.12
C GLN A 129 43.90 -90.80 33.55
N ASP A 130 42.80 -91.54 33.71
CA ASP A 130 41.47 -91.10 33.30
C ASP A 130 40.94 -89.94 34.16
N VAL A 131 41.24 -89.94 35.47
CA VAL A 131 40.89 -88.83 36.37
C VAL A 131 41.75 -87.60 36.05
N GLU A 132 43.05 -87.76 35.84
CA GLU A 132 43.96 -86.70 35.42
C GLU A 132 43.56 -86.14 34.04
N GLY A 133 43.19 -87.01 33.10
CA GLY A 133 42.68 -86.62 31.79
C GLY A 133 41.39 -85.79 31.87
N ARG A 134 40.43 -86.22 32.70
CA ARG A 134 39.20 -85.46 32.97
C ARG A 134 39.48 -84.13 33.68
N TYR A 135 40.40 -84.12 34.64
CA TYR A 135 40.81 -82.89 35.34
C TYR A 135 41.46 -81.89 34.38
N MET A 136 42.42 -82.35 33.57
CA MET A 136 43.09 -81.53 32.57
C MET A 136 42.13 -81.01 31.50
N GLN A 137 41.16 -81.83 31.08
CA GLN A 137 40.09 -81.42 30.17
C GLN A 137 39.19 -80.35 30.79
N GLY A 138 38.74 -80.53 32.03
CA GLY A 138 37.94 -79.52 32.75
C GLY A 138 38.68 -78.21 32.98
N LEU A 139 39.99 -78.27 33.25
CA LEU A 139 40.84 -77.09 33.41
C LEU A 139 41.02 -76.35 32.09
N LYS A 140 41.15 -77.07 30.97
CA LYS A 140 41.19 -76.49 29.62
C LYS A 140 39.88 -75.81 29.27
N GLU A 141 38.74 -76.46 29.51
CA GLU A 141 37.41 -75.88 29.26
C GLU A 141 37.16 -74.63 30.11
N LEU A 142 37.58 -74.63 31.38
CA LEU A 142 37.48 -73.45 32.25
C LEU A 142 38.34 -72.29 31.73
N LYS A 143 39.53 -72.58 31.21
CA LYS A 143 40.43 -71.57 30.63
C LYS A 143 39.89 -71.01 29.32
N ASP A 144 39.33 -71.86 28.46
CA ASP A 144 38.69 -71.44 27.20
C ASP A 144 37.43 -70.60 27.49
N SER A 145 36.62 -71.00 28.48
CA SER A 145 35.46 -70.22 28.94
C SER A 145 35.85 -68.86 29.53
N LEU A 146 36.93 -68.82 30.33
CA LEU A 146 37.47 -67.56 30.85
C LEU A 146 37.90 -66.64 29.71
N SER A 147 38.64 -67.15 28.73
CA SER A 147 39.07 -66.39 27.55
C SER A 147 37.87 -65.87 26.74
N GLU A 148 36.81 -66.67 26.57
CA GLU A 148 35.60 -66.25 25.86
C GLU A 148 34.88 -65.11 26.59
N VAL A 149 34.78 -65.19 27.92
CA VAL A 149 34.18 -64.12 28.75
C VAL A 149 35.04 -62.85 28.71
N GLU A 150 36.36 -62.97 28.76
CA GLU A 150 37.28 -61.83 28.62
C GLU A 150 37.14 -61.13 27.26
N GLU A 151 37.00 -61.87 26.17
CA GLU A 151 36.74 -61.28 24.85
C GLU A 151 35.38 -60.60 24.76
N LYS A 152 34.34 -61.20 25.33
CA LYS A 152 33.00 -60.59 25.40
C LYS A 152 33.03 -59.30 26.22
N TYR A 153 33.75 -59.28 27.34
CA TYR A 153 33.93 -58.08 28.15
C TYR A 153 34.64 -56.97 27.37
N LYS A 154 35.73 -57.28 26.66
CA LYS A 154 36.43 -56.31 25.81
C LYS A 154 35.51 -55.74 24.72
N LYS A 155 34.73 -56.58 24.05
CA LYS A 155 33.74 -56.12 23.04
C LYS A 155 32.68 -55.22 23.66
N ALA A 156 32.15 -55.58 24.82
CA ALA A 156 31.17 -54.77 25.54
C ALA A 156 31.76 -53.41 25.96
N MET A 157 33.02 -53.37 26.40
CA MET A 157 33.70 -52.13 26.76
C MET A 157 33.87 -51.19 25.57
N VAL A 158 34.27 -51.71 24.40
CA VAL A 158 34.37 -50.93 23.15
C VAL A 158 33.00 -50.41 22.72
N SER A 159 31.97 -51.26 22.76
CA SER A 159 30.60 -50.86 22.44
C SER A 159 30.07 -49.79 23.39
N ASN A 160 30.36 -49.89 24.69
CA ASN A 160 29.93 -48.90 25.67
C ASN A 160 30.60 -47.53 25.41
N ALA A 161 31.89 -47.51 25.09
CA ALA A 161 32.60 -46.29 24.71
C ALA A 161 32.04 -45.67 23.41
N GLN A 162 31.62 -46.49 22.44
CA GLN A 162 30.94 -46.00 21.23
C GLN A 162 29.59 -45.37 21.56
N LEU A 163 28.78 -46.02 22.41
CA LEU A 163 27.48 -45.50 22.85
C LEU A 163 27.62 -44.19 23.64
N ASP A 164 28.65 -44.06 24.47
CA ASP A 164 28.93 -42.81 25.20
C ASP A 164 29.26 -41.65 24.25
N ASN A 165 30.03 -41.91 23.19
CA ASN A 165 30.31 -40.91 22.15
C ASN A 165 29.05 -40.52 21.36
N GLU A 166 28.24 -41.51 20.95
CA GLU A 166 26.96 -41.26 20.27
C GLU A 166 26.01 -40.45 21.16
N LYS A 167 25.95 -40.78 22.45
CA LYS A 167 25.18 -40.04 23.45
C LYS A 167 25.65 -38.60 23.57
N ALA A 168 26.96 -38.35 23.65
CA ALA A 168 27.52 -37.00 23.71
C ALA A 168 27.17 -36.18 22.46
N ASN A 169 27.28 -36.79 21.27
CA ASN A 169 26.92 -36.18 20.00
C ASN A 169 25.42 -35.83 19.93
N LEU A 170 24.55 -36.76 20.36
CA LEU A 170 23.11 -36.52 20.39
C LEU A 170 22.73 -35.41 21.37
N ILE A 171 23.38 -35.35 22.54
CA ILE A 171 23.15 -34.27 23.51
C ILE A 171 23.52 -32.91 22.87
N TYR A 172 24.66 -32.83 22.18
CA TYR A 172 25.06 -31.60 21.48
C TYR A 172 24.05 -31.19 20.39
N GLN A 173 23.57 -32.15 19.58
CA GLN A 173 22.56 -31.89 18.56
C GLN A 173 21.25 -31.39 19.18
N VAL A 174 20.78 -32.04 20.25
CA VAL A 174 19.56 -31.62 20.96
C VAL A 174 19.70 -30.20 21.49
N ASP A 175 20.83 -29.86 22.09
CA ASP A 175 21.03 -28.52 22.64
C ASP A 175 21.11 -27.46 21.53
N THR A 176 21.77 -27.76 20.41
CA THR A 176 21.78 -26.89 19.22
C THR A 176 20.37 -26.69 18.64
N LEU A 177 19.55 -27.73 18.62
CA LEU A 177 18.18 -27.65 18.12
C LEU A 177 17.27 -26.85 19.06
N LYS A 178 17.38 -27.01 20.39
CA LYS A 178 16.65 -26.17 21.35
C LYS A 178 16.97 -24.69 21.13
N ASP A 179 18.25 -24.43 20.91
CA ASP A 179 18.82 -23.13 20.62
C ASP A 179 18.24 -22.47 19.35
N VAL A 180 17.99 -23.26 18.30
CA VAL A 180 17.31 -22.81 17.08
C VAL A 180 15.81 -22.61 17.33
N VAL A 181 15.16 -23.49 18.09
CA VAL A 181 13.74 -23.36 18.45
C VAL A 181 13.50 -22.07 19.23
N GLU A 182 14.33 -21.77 20.24
CA GLU A 182 14.23 -20.52 21.00
C GLU A 182 14.40 -19.28 20.10
N GLU A 183 15.31 -19.32 19.13
CA GLU A 183 15.49 -18.22 18.16
C GLU A 183 14.26 -18.05 17.27
N MET A 184 13.67 -19.15 16.80
CA MET A 184 12.42 -19.12 16.01
C MET A 184 11.23 -18.60 16.83
N GLU A 185 11.10 -18.98 18.10
CA GLU A 185 10.06 -18.47 19.00
C GLU A 185 10.18 -16.96 19.23
N GLU A 186 11.41 -16.47 19.39
CA GLU A 186 11.69 -15.05 19.52
C GLU A 186 11.35 -14.30 18.22
N GLN A 187 11.74 -14.81 17.04
CA GLN A 187 11.37 -14.25 15.74
C GLN A 187 9.85 -14.23 15.53
N MET A 188 9.16 -15.31 15.89
CA MET A 188 7.69 -15.35 15.83
C MET A 188 7.08 -14.27 16.72
N SER A 189 7.57 -14.13 17.96
CA SER A 189 7.06 -13.13 18.91
C SER A 189 7.24 -11.70 18.37
N GLU A 190 8.37 -11.43 17.72
CA GLU A 190 8.65 -10.15 17.07
C GLU A 190 7.73 -9.87 15.89
N LEU A 191 7.52 -10.84 15.00
CA LEU A 191 6.57 -10.73 13.89
C LEU A 191 5.13 -10.49 14.37
N HIS A 192 4.71 -11.15 15.45
CA HIS A 192 3.39 -10.92 16.05
C HIS A 192 3.27 -9.48 16.59
N ARG A 193 4.32 -8.96 17.25
CA ARG A 193 4.36 -7.56 17.72
C ARG A 193 4.27 -6.58 16.56
N GLU A 194 5.09 -6.75 15.52
CA GLU A 194 5.08 -5.89 14.33
C GLU A 194 3.71 -5.91 13.63
N THR A 195 3.09 -7.08 13.51
CA THR A 195 1.74 -7.21 12.95
C THR A 195 0.72 -6.44 13.79
N GLY A 196 0.83 -6.49 15.12
CA GLY A 196 0.00 -5.71 16.03
C GLY A 196 0.20 -4.20 15.86
N GLU A 197 1.42 -3.73 15.67
CA GLU A 197 1.74 -2.32 15.41
C GLU A 197 1.20 -1.84 14.07
N LYS A 198 1.38 -2.63 13.00
CA LYS A 198 0.83 -2.35 11.67
C LYS A 198 -0.70 -2.32 11.69
N SER A 199 -1.33 -3.21 12.46
CA SER A 199 -2.78 -3.20 12.66
C SER A 199 -3.25 -1.92 13.36
N LYS A 200 -2.56 -1.49 14.43
CA LYS A 200 -2.87 -0.21 15.10
C LYS A 200 -2.70 0.99 14.17
N GLU A 201 -1.65 1.01 13.36
CA GLU A 201 -1.43 2.07 12.39
C GLU A 201 -2.50 2.09 11.31
N LEU A 202 -2.92 0.92 10.80
CA LEU A 202 -4.05 0.80 9.88
C LEU A 202 -5.32 1.42 10.46
N GLU A 203 -5.64 1.17 11.73
CA GLU A 203 -6.83 1.76 12.37
C GLU A 203 -6.71 3.28 12.55
N ARG A 204 -5.50 3.80 12.85
CA ARG A 204 -5.27 5.26 12.88
C ARG A 204 -5.47 5.90 11.50
N GLN A 205 -4.99 5.23 10.44
CA GLN A 205 -5.17 5.70 9.07
C GLN A 205 -6.64 5.64 8.64
N LYS A 206 -7.37 4.57 8.96
CA LYS A 206 -8.83 4.48 8.72
C LYS A 206 -9.59 5.61 9.40
N HIS A 207 -9.26 5.91 10.66
CA HIS A 207 -9.88 7.02 11.37
C HIS A 207 -9.61 8.35 10.67
N THR A 208 -8.37 8.60 10.26
CA THR A 208 -7.98 9.81 9.52
C THR A 208 -8.72 9.93 8.19
N CYS A 209 -8.81 8.84 7.42
CA CYS A 209 -9.60 8.78 6.19
C CYS A 209 -11.07 9.11 6.42
N SER A 210 -11.68 8.57 7.49
CA SER A 210 -13.07 8.86 7.84
C SER A 210 -13.29 10.34 8.15
N VAL A 211 -12.37 10.96 8.91
CA VAL A 211 -12.42 12.41 9.19
C VAL A 211 -12.30 13.24 7.91
N LEU A 212 -11.39 12.87 7.00
CA LEU A 212 -11.22 13.56 5.72
C LEU A 212 -12.43 13.39 4.81
N GLN A 213 -13.05 12.22 4.79
CA GLN A 213 -14.30 11.97 4.06
C GLN A 213 -15.43 12.86 4.56
N HIS A 214 -15.58 13.01 5.88
CA HIS A 214 -16.58 13.91 6.45
C HIS A 214 -16.35 15.37 6.02
N LYS A 215 -15.10 15.85 6.10
CA LYS A 215 -14.74 17.22 5.65
C LYS A 215 -15.00 17.43 4.16
N LEU A 216 -14.71 16.42 3.34
CA LEU A 216 -14.97 16.47 1.92
C LEU A 216 -16.47 16.58 1.62
N GLU A 217 -17.31 15.86 2.37
CA GLU A 217 -18.76 15.94 2.23
C GLU A 217 -19.31 17.29 2.68
N GLU A 218 -18.81 17.85 3.78
CA GLU A 218 -19.13 19.23 4.22
C GLU A 218 -18.79 20.27 3.14
N MET A 219 -17.62 20.15 2.51
CA MET A 219 -17.23 21.09 1.45
C MET A 219 -18.07 20.92 0.17
N LYS A 220 -18.43 19.69 -0.19
CA LYS A 220 -19.35 19.42 -1.32
C LYS A 220 -20.71 20.04 -1.08
N GLU A 221 -21.24 19.89 0.13
CA GLU A 221 -22.50 20.50 0.55
C GLU A 221 -22.44 22.03 0.43
N GLY A 222 -21.33 22.63 0.89
CA GLY A 222 -21.12 24.07 0.75
C GLY A 222 -21.02 24.54 -0.70
N ILE A 223 -20.45 23.73 -1.60
CA ILE A 223 -20.45 24.02 -3.05
C ILE A 223 -21.88 23.97 -3.59
N ARG A 224 -22.66 22.94 -3.27
CA ARG A 224 -24.04 22.79 -3.74
C ARG A 224 -24.91 23.98 -3.33
N GLN A 225 -24.83 24.40 -2.07
CA GLN A 225 -25.57 25.57 -1.57
C GLN A 225 -25.19 26.86 -2.31
N ARG A 226 -23.90 27.04 -2.64
CA ARG A 226 -23.45 28.18 -3.43
C ARG A 226 -24.04 28.17 -4.83
N ASP A 227 -24.04 27.01 -5.48
CA ASP A 227 -24.55 26.86 -6.84
C ASP A 227 -26.07 27.10 -6.89
N GLU A 228 -26.81 26.63 -5.88
CA GLU A 228 -28.25 26.96 -5.72
C GLU A 228 -28.50 28.47 -5.60
N LEU A 229 -27.69 29.18 -4.79
CA LEU A 229 -27.78 30.64 -4.67
C LEU A 229 -27.41 31.38 -5.96
N ILE A 230 -26.48 30.84 -6.74
CA ILE A 230 -26.13 31.40 -8.06
C ILE A 230 -27.32 31.25 -9.01
N GLU A 231 -27.96 30.08 -9.07
CA GLU A 231 -29.15 29.86 -9.90
C GLU A 231 -30.32 30.77 -9.49
N GLU A 232 -30.55 30.94 -8.19
CA GLU A 232 -31.61 31.83 -7.70
C GLU A 232 -31.33 33.29 -8.09
N ASN A 233 -30.10 33.75 -7.92
CA ASN A 233 -29.70 35.10 -8.36
C ASN A 233 -29.88 35.28 -9.87
N GLN A 234 -29.54 34.28 -10.69
CA GLN A 234 -29.78 34.35 -12.14
C GLN A 234 -31.27 34.47 -12.46
N LYS A 235 -32.15 33.74 -11.77
CA LYS A 235 -33.61 33.85 -11.93
C LYS A 235 -34.12 35.23 -11.52
N ILE A 236 -33.60 35.79 -10.43
CA ILE A 236 -33.94 37.15 -9.99
C ILE A 236 -33.49 38.17 -11.03
N GLN A 237 -32.26 38.03 -11.55
CA GLN A 237 -31.74 38.93 -12.58
C GLN A 237 -32.59 38.90 -13.84
N GLN A 238 -32.99 37.71 -14.32
CA GLN A 238 -33.89 37.59 -15.47
C GLN A 238 -35.24 38.28 -15.25
N LYS A 239 -35.81 38.18 -14.04
CA LYS A 239 -37.04 38.90 -13.70
C LYS A 239 -36.83 40.41 -13.69
N LEU A 240 -35.70 40.88 -13.16
CA LEU A 240 -35.34 42.29 -13.14
C LEU A 240 -35.21 42.84 -14.56
N ASP A 241 -34.52 42.11 -15.45
CA ASP A 241 -34.34 42.49 -16.86
C ASP A 241 -35.69 42.57 -17.59
N ASN A 242 -36.62 41.66 -17.29
CA ASN A 242 -37.98 41.68 -17.84
C ASN A 242 -38.78 42.89 -17.35
N LEU A 243 -38.79 43.15 -16.04
CA LEU A 243 -39.46 44.33 -15.48
C LEU A 243 -38.85 45.63 -16.01
N THR A 244 -37.53 45.67 -16.22
CA THR A 244 -36.84 46.83 -16.78
C THR A 244 -37.31 47.11 -18.22
N ARG A 245 -37.49 46.05 -19.02
CA ARG A 245 -38.04 46.16 -20.37
C ARG A 245 -39.49 46.65 -20.36
N GLU A 246 -40.34 46.06 -19.52
CA GLU A 246 -41.74 46.50 -19.37
C GLU A 246 -41.83 47.96 -18.92
N ALA A 247 -40.99 48.38 -17.98
CA ALA A 247 -40.92 49.77 -17.54
C ALA A 247 -40.53 50.72 -18.68
N PHE A 248 -39.59 50.30 -19.54
CA PHE A 248 -39.21 51.07 -20.72
C PHE A 248 -40.36 51.21 -21.72
N ASP A 249 -41.06 50.13 -22.06
CA ASP A 249 -42.21 50.14 -22.97
C ASP A 249 -43.36 51.02 -22.44
N LEU A 250 -43.63 50.94 -21.12
CA LEU A 250 -44.59 51.80 -20.46
C LEU A 250 -44.16 53.28 -20.48
N GLN A 251 -42.87 53.56 -20.27
CA GLN A 251 -42.33 54.92 -20.36
C GLN A 251 -42.49 55.49 -21.77
N GLU A 252 -42.25 54.71 -22.83
CA GLU A 252 -42.52 55.13 -24.21
C GLU A 252 -44.00 55.45 -24.43
N THR A 253 -44.89 54.63 -23.87
CA THR A 253 -46.34 54.83 -23.95
C THR A 253 -46.77 56.13 -23.24
N VAL A 254 -46.21 56.39 -22.05
CA VAL A 254 -46.45 57.64 -21.31
C VAL A 254 -45.96 58.83 -22.14
N ASN A 255 -44.73 58.78 -22.66
CA ASN A 255 -44.16 59.84 -23.48
C ASN A 255 -45.03 60.14 -24.72
N TRP A 256 -45.62 59.11 -25.35
CA TRP A 256 -46.56 59.29 -26.46
C TRP A 256 -47.85 59.98 -26.00
N LYS A 257 -48.41 59.58 -24.85
CA LYS A 257 -49.61 60.20 -24.27
C LYS A 257 -49.36 61.67 -23.92
N ASP A 258 -48.21 62.00 -23.35
CA ASP A 258 -47.86 63.39 -23.01
C ASP A 258 -47.78 64.26 -24.26
N LYS A 259 -47.17 63.77 -25.34
CA LYS A 259 -47.16 64.46 -26.64
C LYS A 259 -48.58 64.67 -27.18
N LYS A 260 -49.45 63.67 -27.04
CA LYS A 260 -50.84 63.76 -27.48
C LYS A 260 -51.65 64.76 -26.65
N ILE A 261 -51.48 64.76 -25.33
CA ILE A 261 -52.09 65.73 -24.42
C ILE A 261 -51.65 67.14 -24.80
N ALA A 262 -50.34 67.38 -24.97
CA ALA A 262 -49.83 68.69 -25.36
C ALA A 262 -50.38 69.17 -26.73
N ALA A 263 -50.61 68.25 -27.67
CA ALA A 263 -51.25 68.60 -28.95
C ALA A 263 -52.71 69.00 -28.77
N LEU A 264 -53.46 68.29 -27.92
CA LEU A 264 -54.85 68.60 -27.59
C LEU A 264 -54.97 69.91 -26.80
N GLU A 265 -54.04 70.20 -25.90
CA GLU A 265 -53.98 71.47 -25.15
C GLU A 265 -53.81 72.66 -26.09
N ARG A 266 -52.88 72.60 -27.06
CA ARG A 266 -52.75 73.64 -28.09
C ARG A 266 -54.02 73.80 -28.93
N GLN A 267 -54.69 72.69 -29.26
CA GLN A 267 -55.94 72.74 -30.00
C GLN A 267 -57.05 73.42 -29.18
N LYS A 268 -57.11 73.14 -27.87
CA LYS A 268 -58.04 73.79 -26.95
C LYS A 268 -57.77 75.29 -26.88
N GLU A 269 -56.52 75.72 -26.74
CA GLU A 269 -56.12 77.13 -26.73
C GLU A 269 -56.60 77.85 -28.01
N TYR A 270 -56.42 77.22 -29.18
CA TYR A 270 -56.92 77.76 -30.45
C TYR A 270 -58.44 77.91 -30.47
N PHE A 271 -59.19 76.92 -29.99
CA PHE A 271 -60.65 77.02 -29.87
C PHE A 271 -61.10 78.05 -28.82
N ASP A 272 -60.34 78.24 -27.75
CA ASP A 272 -60.57 79.27 -26.76
C ASP A 272 -60.40 80.67 -27.40
N CYS A 273 -59.37 80.89 -28.24
CA CYS A 273 -59.21 82.14 -29.01
C CYS A 273 -60.40 82.43 -29.93
N ILE A 274 -60.82 81.45 -30.75
CA ILE A 274 -62.00 81.61 -31.63
C ILE A 274 -63.26 81.93 -30.80
N ARG A 275 -63.41 81.29 -29.64
CA ARG A 275 -64.55 81.53 -28.76
C ARG A 275 -64.54 82.96 -28.25
N ASN A 276 -63.39 83.45 -27.80
CA ASN A 276 -63.22 84.83 -27.33
C ASN A 276 -63.51 85.83 -28.46
N GLU A 277 -62.91 85.66 -29.65
CA GLU A 277 -63.18 86.53 -30.82
C GLU A 277 -64.67 86.56 -31.19
N ARG A 278 -65.34 85.40 -31.18
CA ARG A 278 -66.78 85.32 -31.41
C ARG A 278 -67.58 86.08 -30.35
N ASP A 279 -67.19 85.96 -29.09
CA ASP A 279 -67.87 86.62 -27.97
C ASP A 279 -67.65 88.14 -28.03
N GLU A 280 -66.45 88.61 -28.36
CA GLU A 280 -66.14 90.01 -28.64
C GLU A 280 -66.97 90.55 -29.82
N LEU A 281 -67.03 89.84 -30.95
CA LEU A 281 -67.86 90.22 -32.10
C LEU A 281 -69.36 90.26 -31.76
N ARG A 282 -69.83 89.38 -30.87
CA ARG A 282 -71.22 89.41 -30.38
C ARG A 282 -71.49 90.66 -29.54
N ASP A 283 -70.56 91.03 -28.68
CA ASP A 283 -70.66 92.25 -27.87
C ASP A 283 -70.62 93.50 -28.77
N GLU A 284 -69.73 93.55 -29.77
CA GLU A 284 -69.68 94.64 -30.76
C GLU A 284 -70.98 94.77 -31.57
N LEU A 285 -71.57 93.64 -32.00
CA LEU A 285 -72.87 93.64 -32.68
C LEU A 285 -73.99 94.12 -31.76
N ALA A 286 -73.96 93.77 -30.47
CA ALA A 286 -74.91 94.27 -29.49
C ALA A 286 -74.78 95.78 -29.30
N ASP A 287 -73.56 96.30 -29.24
CA ASP A 287 -73.25 97.73 -29.17
C ASP A 287 -73.70 98.47 -30.43
N LEU A 288 -73.43 97.94 -31.63
CA LEU A 288 -73.90 98.51 -32.90
C LEU A 288 -75.42 98.51 -32.99
N LYS A 289 -76.08 97.46 -32.51
CA LYS A 289 -77.55 97.39 -32.43
C LYS A 289 -78.11 98.37 -31.39
N GLY A 290 -77.39 98.60 -30.29
CA GLY A 290 -77.68 99.66 -29.31
C GLY A 290 -77.51 101.06 -29.89
N LYS A 291 -76.42 101.32 -30.62
CA LYS A 291 -76.14 102.58 -31.34
C LYS A 291 -77.14 102.82 -32.48
N SER A 292 -77.54 101.79 -33.22
CA SER A 292 -78.60 101.85 -34.23
C SER A 292 -79.97 102.18 -33.61
N ARG A 293 -80.23 101.78 -32.37
CA ARG A 293 -81.41 102.22 -31.59
C ARG A 293 -81.29 103.64 -31.03
N MET A 294 -80.09 104.16 -30.82
CA MET A 294 -79.83 105.56 -30.42
C MET A 294 -79.69 106.54 -31.60
N GLY A 295 -79.51 106.02 -32.81
CA GLY A 295 -79.26 106.75 -34.06
C GLY A 295 -80.45 106.82 -35.02
N GLU A 296 -81.70 106.82 -34.54
CA GLU A 296 -82.88 107.17 -35.36
C GLU A 296 -82.96 108.67 -35.65
N LYS A 297 -81.88 109.29 -36.12
CA LYS A 297 -81.91 110.62 -36.75
C LYS A 297 -80.79 110.69 -37.78
N HIS A 298 -81.05 110.21 -38.99
CA HIS A 298 -80.92 110.96 -40.25
C HIS A 298 -81.15 110.01 -41.43
N GLY A 299 -82.09 110.37 -42.29
CA GLY A 299 -82.58 109.55 -43.39
C GLY A 299 -81.92 109.88 -44.73
N LEU A 300 -81.90 108.83 -45.56
CA LEU A 300 -82.00 108.74 -47.03
C LEU A 300 -81.05 109.54 -47.93
N VAL A 301 -80.59 108.89 -49.01
CA VAL A 301 -81.02 109.17 -50.40
C VAL A 301 -80.46 108.06 -51.32
N ILE A 302 -81.36 107.44 -52.08
CA ILE A 302 -81.06 106.60 -53.26
C ILE A 302 -81.32 107.48 -54.47
N ILE A 303 -80.34 107.68 -55.37
CA ILE A 303 -80.57 108.09 -56.77
C ILE A 303 -79.61 107.29 -57.67
N PRO A 304 -80.09 106.74 -58.82
CA PRO A 304 -79.40 105.74 -59.65
C PRO A 304 -78.70 106.35 -60.87
N GLU A 305 -77.73 105.64 -61.47
CA GLU A 305 -77.42 105.74 -62.92
C GLU A 305 -76.51 104.60 -63.43
N ASP A 306 -76.80 104.16 -64.66
CA ASP A 306 -76.25 103.03 -65.41
C ASP A 306 -75.03 103.41 -66.28
N MET A 307 -74.01 102.53 -66.32
CA MET A 307 -73.06 102.20 -67.45
C MET A 307 -72.20 103.36 -68.06
N PRO A 308 -71.14 103.18 -68.91
CA PRO A 308 -70.51 101.99 -69.54
C PRO A 308 -68.93 102.00 -69.54
N ASN A 309 -68.34 101.00 -70.24
CA ASN A 309 -66.93 100.73 -70.58
C ASN A 309 -65.96 101.90 -70.86
N GLY A 310 -64.65 101.67 -70.62
CA GLY A 310 -63.57 102.43 -71.27
C GLY A 310 -62.15 102.07 -70.81
N ASP A 311 -61.33 101.68 -71.77
CA ASP A 311 -59.93 101.20 -71.74
C ASP A 311 -58.88 102.34 -71.61
N VAL A 312 -57.61 101.92 -71.42
CA VAL A 312 -56.32 102.58 -71.78
C VAL A 312 -55.42 103.12 -70.64
N SER A 313 -54.41 102.28 -70.31
CA SER A 313 -52.94 102.50 -70.19
C SER A 313 -52.30 103.76 -69.55
N HIS A 314 -51.31 103.55 -68.65
CA HIS A 314 -49.88 103.87 -68.90
C HIS A 314 -48.86 103.35 -67.83
N GLU A 315 -47.80 102.71 -68.34
CA GLU A 315 -46.35 102.61 -67.93
C GLU A 315 -45.90 102.38 -66.47
N SER A 316 -45.33 101.20 -66.13
CA SER A 316 -43.91 100.72 -66.25
C SER A 316 -43.11 100.89 -64.93
N PRO A 317 -42.25 99.92 -64.53
CA PRO A 317 -41.01 99.68 -65.24
C PRO A 317 -40.73 98.20 -65.53
N THR A 318 -40.01 98.01 -66.64
CA THR A 318 -39.23 96.84 -67.05
C THR A 318 -38.91 95.84 -65.93
N SER A 319 -39.65 94.73 -65.87
CA SER A 319 -39.09 93.49 -65.32
C SER A 319 -38.44 92.76 -66.47
N GLY A 320 -37.11 92.76 -66.50
CA GLY A 320 -36.34 92.07 -67.51
C GLY A 320 -36.85 90.63 -67.63
N ILE A 321 -37.24 90.24 -68.85
CA ILE A 321 -37.36 88.82 -69.20
C ILE A 321 -35.94 88.29 -69.19
N THR A 322 -35.46 87.91 -68.02
CA THR A 322 -34.29 87.05 -67.88
C THR A 322 -34.76 85.66 -68.21
N VAL A 323 -34.26 85.13 -69.33
CA VAL A 323 -34.40 83.72 -69.68
C VAL A 323 -33.70 82.93 -68.58
N VAL A 324 -34.51 82.38 -67.67
CA VAL A 324 -34.02 81.46 -66.66
C VAL A 324 -33.85 80.11 -67.36
N THR A 325 -32.72 79.46 -67.14
CA THR A 325 -32.51 78.10 -67.65
C THR A 325 -33.61 77.17 -67.11
N GLN A 326 -33.98 76.15 -67.88
CA GLN A 326 -35.08 75.26 -67.51
C GLN A 326 -34.90 74.66 -66.10
N GLU A 327 -33.66 74.40 -65.70
CA GLU A 327 -33.28 73.94 -64.36
C GLU A 327 -33.63 74.94 -63.27
N ALA A 328 -33.33 76.23 -63.46
CA ALA A 328 -33.60 77.25 -62.46
C ALA A 328 -35.10 77.62 -62.38
N ALA A 329 -35.86 77.46 -63.48
CA ALA A 329 -37.31 77.55 -63.45
C ALA A 329 -37.93 76.42 -62.61
N GLN A 330 -37.42 75.20 -62.76
CA GLN A 330 -37.89 74.02 -62.04
C GLN A 330 -37.59 74.08 -60.53
N VAL A 331 -36.42 74.61 -60.15
CA VAL A 331 -36.08 74.84 -58.72
C VAL A 331 -36.99 75.91 -58.11
N LEU A 332 -37.31 76.98 -58.84
CA LEU A 332 -38.23 78.01 -58.36
C LEU A 332 -39.68 77.52 -58.27
N GLU A 333 -40.08 76.57 -59.10
CA GLU A 333 -41.39 75.91 -59.03
C GLU A 333 -41.51 75.04 -57.76
N SER A 334 -40.42 74.36 -57.37
CA SER A 334 -40.37 73.55 -56.14
C SER A 334 -40.48 74.37 -54.84
N ALA A 335 -40.16 75.67 -54.88
CA ALA A 335 -40.27 76.59 -53.74
C ALA A 335 -41.71 77.10 -53.48
N GLY A 336 -42.67 76.71 -54.32
CA GLY A 336 -44.09 77.06 -54.24
C GLY A 336 -44.45 78.46 -54.81
N ASP A 337 -45.72 78.85 -54.67
CA ASP A 337 -46.24 80.11 -55.24
C ASP A 337 -45.88 81.37 -54.43
N GLY A 338 -45.73 82.49 -55.15
CA GLY A 338 -45.41 83.82 -54.62
C GLY A 338 -44.50 84.65 -55.53
N PRO A 339 -44.26 85.93 -55.22
CA PRO A 339 -43.27 86.73 -55.94
C PRO A 339 -41.86 86.15 -55.78
N LEU A 340 -40.97 86.45 -56.73
CA LEU A 340 -39.64 85.83 -56.86
C LEU A 340 -38.80 85.98 -55.59
N ASP A 341 -38.91 87.11 -54.90
CA ASP A 341 -38.25 87.42 -53.63
C ASP A 341 -38.66 86.47 -52.50
N VAL A 342 -39.95 86.07 -52.44
CA VAL A 342 -40.47 85.12 -51.45
C VAL A 342 -39.96 83.71 -51.72
N ARG A 343 -39.93 83.28 -52.99
CA ARG A 343 -39.39 81.96 -53.37
C ARG A 343 -37.89 81.85 -53.11
N LEU A 344 -37.13 82.90 -53.44
CA LEU A 344 -35.70 82.98 -53.15
C LEU A 344 -35.43 82.96 -51.63
N ARG A 345 -36.27 83.61 -50.82
CA ARG A 345 -36.14 83.58 -49.36
C ARG A 345 -36.42 82.20 -48.78
N LYS A 346 -37.42 81.48 -49.29
CA LYS A 346 -37.69 80.09 -48.87
C LYS A 346 -36.53 79.16 -49.19
N LEU A 347 -36.00 79.24 -50.42
CA LEU A 347 -34.82 78.45 -50.82
C LEU A 347 -33.57 78.82 -50.00
N ALA A 348 -33.40 80.09 -49.64
CA ALA A 348 -32.32 80.52 -48.75
C ALA A 348 -32.48 79.94 -47.34
N ASN A 349 -33.68 79.94 -46.77
CA ASN A 349 -33.96 79.35 -45.47
C ASN A 349 -33.75 77.82 -45.48
N GLU A 350 -34.22 77.12 -46.51
CA GLU A 350 -34.00 75.68 -46.68
C GLU A 350 -32.51 75.35 -46.83
N LYS A 351 -31.77 76.17 -47.57
CA LYS A 351 -30.30 76.06 -47.66
C LYS A 351 -29.65 76.23 -46.29
N ASP A 352 -30.08 77.20 -45.49
CA ASP A 352 -29.53 77.43 -44.15
C ASP A 352 -29.87 76.29 -43.17
N GLU A 353 -31.08 75.73 -43.26
CA GLU A 353 -31.52 74.54 -42.53
C GLU A 353 -30.67 73.31 -42.90
N LEU A 354 -30.48 73.06 -44.20
CA LEU A 354 -29.63 71.98 -44.70
C LEU A 354 -28.16 72.18 -44.29
N LEU A 355 -27.64 73.41 -44.32
CA LEU A 355 -26.30 73.72 -43.82
C LEU A 355 -26.19 73.50 -42.31
N SER A 356 -27.24 73.73 -41.53
CA SER A 356 -27.30 73.39 -40.11
C SER A 356 -27.25 71.87 -39.88
N GLN A 357 -28.03 71.11 -40.66
CA GLN A 357 -28.03 69.65 -40.62
C GLN A 357 -26.67 69.06 -41.02
N ILE A 358 -26.03 69.59 -42.08
CA ILE A 358 -24.68 69.19 -42.49
C ILE A 358 -23.66 69.47 -41.38
N ARG A 359 -23.75 70.62 -40.71
CA ARG A 359 -22.87 70.93 -39.56
C ARG A 359 -23.07 69.94 -38.42
N LYS A 360 -24.32 69.62 -38.08
CA LYS A 360 -24.65 68.64 -37.03
C LYS A 360 -24.17 67.23 -37.36
N LEU A 361 -24.40 66.76 -38.59
CA LEU A 361 -23.93 65.45 -39.07
C LEU A 361 -22.41 65.39 -39.13
N LYS A 362 -21.72 66.48 -39.52
CA LYS A 362 -20.26 66.56 -39.45
C LYS A 362 -19.76 66.48 -38.01
N MET A 363 -20.41 67.14 -37.07
CA MET A 363 -20.07 67.04 -35.65
C MET A 363 -20.27 65.60 -35.12
N GLN A 364 -21.38 64.96 -35.46
CA GLN A 364 -21.65 63.57 -35.07
C GLN A 364 -20.66 62.59 -35.70
N LEU A 365 -20.29 62.80 -36.97
CA LEU A 365 -19.27 62.01 -37.65
C LEU A 365 -17.89 62.21 -37.01
N GLU A 366 -17.56 63.44 -36.61
CA GLU A 366 -16.31 63.75 -35.92
C GLU A 366 -16.28 63.16 -34.50
N GLU A 367 -17.41 63.20 -33.78
CA GLU A 367 -17.58 62.55 -32.47
C GLU A 367 -17.44 61.02 -32.58
N GLU A 368 -18.07 60.40 -33.58
CA GLU A 368 -17.93 58.95 -33.82
C GLU A 368 -16.51 58.60 -34.28
N ARG A 369 -15.87 59.42 -35.13
CA ARG A 369 -14.44 59.25 -35.48
C ARG A 369 -13.55 59.39 -34.27
N GLN A 370 -13.81 60.33 -33.36
CA GLN A 370 -13.04 60.46 -32.12
C GLN A 370 -13.30 59.31 -31.14
N LYS A 371 -14.51 58.77 -31.08
CA LYS A 371 -14.78 57.54 -30.32
C LYS A 371 -14.04 56.36 -30.92
N HIS A 372 -14.03 56.22 -32.25
CA HIS A 372 -13.29 55.17 -32.93
C HIS A 372 -11.77 55.33 -32.75
N LEU A 373 -11.25 56.56 -32.80
CA LEU A 373 -9.84 56.85 -32.51
C LEU A 373 -9.48 56.58 -31.04
N LYS A 374 -10.40 56.80 -30.09
CA LYS A 374 -10.20 56.43 -28.67
C LYS A 374 -10.29 54.92 -28.47
N ILE A 375 -11.15 54.23 -29.20
CA ILE A 375 -11.27 52.76 -29.16
C ILE A 375 -10.03 52.13 -29.82
N ASP A 376 -9.62 52.60 -30.99
CA ASP A 376 -8.37 52.18 -31.65
C ASP A 376 -7.14 52.59 -30.85
N SER A 377 -7.14 53.74 -30.15
CA SER A 377 -6.10 54.08 -29.15
C SER A 377 -6.12 53.07 -28.01
N VAL A 378 -7.26 52.70 -27.45
CA VAL A 378 -7.31 51.69 -26.37
C VAL A 378 -6.85 50.29 -26.85
N TYR A 379 -7.01 49.96 -28.13
CA TYR A 379 -6.48 48.73 -28.73
C TYR A 379 -5.00 48.84 -29.15
N THR A 380 -4.51 50.01 -29.59
CA THR A 380 -3.11 50.22 -30.06
C THR A 380 -2.17 50.82 -29.01
N GLU A 381 -2.68 51.39 -27.93
CA GLU A 381 -1.96 51.79 -26.71
C GLU A 381 -1.62 50.56 -25.85
N GLY A 382 -2.23 49.41 -26.16
CA GLY A 382 -1.74 48.08 -25.79
C GLY A 382 -0.52 47.61 -26.60
N GLU A 383 -0.30 48.14 -27.81
CA GLU A 383 0.81 47.74 -28.71
C GLU A 383 1.96 48.76 -28.79
N ARG A 384 1.77 50.01 -28.32
CA ARG A 384 2.82 51.06 -28.35
C ARG A 384 3.51 51.36 -27.01
N MET A 385 3.22 50.60 -25.95
CA MET A 385 4.08 50.53 -24.76
C MET A 385 5.23 49.54 -25.03
N GLU A 386 6.13 49.95 -25.91
CA GLU A 386 7.24 49.15 -26.42
C GLU A 386 8.35 49.02 -25.36
N ASN A 387 8.53 47.78 -24.88
CA ASN A 387 9.69 47.13 -24.22
C ASN A 387 9.47 46.54 -22.81
N GLY A 388 8.36 46.84 -22.11
CA GLY A 388 8.11 46.33 -20.76
C GLY A 388 7.07 45.20 -20.68
N SER A 389 5.92 45.39 -21.31
CA SER A 389 4.75 44.50 -21.21
C SER A 389 4.83 43.28 -22.14
N ASP A 390 5.36 43.44 -23.36
CA ASP A 390 5.60 42.33 -24.28
C ASP A 390 6.77 41.45 -23.80
N LEU A 391 7.80 42.08 -23.23
CA LEU A 391 8.91 41.38 -22.56
C LEU A 391 8.40 40.57 -21.35
N HIS A 392 7.51 41.14 -20.53
CA HIS A 392 6.92 40.45 -19.39
C HIS A 392 6.06 39.23 -19.80
N PHE A 393 5.29 39.35 -20.89
CA PHE A 393 4.52 38.22 -21.42
C PHE A 393 5.44 37.10 -21.96
N ILE A 394 6.52 37.47 -22.66
CA ILE A 394 7.54 36.52 -23.14
C ILE A 394 8.29 35.85 -21.98
N GLU A 395 8.60 36.59 -20.91
CA GLU A 395 9.19 36.05 -19.68
C GLU A 395 8.25 35.08 -18.97
N LEU A 396 6.96 35.43 -18.84
CA LEU A 396 5.95 34.57 -18.25
C LEU A 396 5.74 33.29 -19.07
N GLN A 397 5.76 33.39 -20.40
CA GLN A 397 5.71 32.24 -21.30
C GLN A 397 6.96 31.36 -21.17
N ARG A 398 8.16 31.96 -21.03
CA ARG A 398 9.41 31.22 -20.78
C ARG A 398 9.40 30.51 -19.44
N ASP A 399 8.93 31.16 -18.38
CA ASP A 399 8.83 30.56 -17.05
C ASP A 399 7.78 29.44 -17.01
N ALA A 400 6.64 29.62 -17.65
CA ALA A 400 5.64 28.56 -17.82
C ALA A 400 6.25 27.36 -18.57
N ASN A 401 6.98 27.59 -19.67
CA ASN A 401 7.66 26.53 -20.41
C ASN A 401 8.79 25.86 -19.60
N ARG A 402 9.51 26.62 -18.77
CA ARG A 402 10.53 26.10 -17.85
C ARG A 402 9.90 25.19 -16.81
N GLN A 403 8.81 25.62 -16.19
CA GLN A 403 8.04 24.82 -15.23
C GLN A 403 7.47 23.56 -15.87
N ILE A 404 6.88 23.66 -17.08
CA ILE A 404 6.41 22.48 -17.84
C ILE A 404 7.55 21.49 -18.06
N SER A 405 8.75 21.97 -18.41
CA SER A 405 9.91 21.11 -18.62
C SER A 405 10.39 20.44 -17.33
N GLU A 406 10.40 21.17 -16.21
CA GLU A 406 10.69 20.60 -14.88
C GLU A 406 9.68 19.54 -14.48
N TYR A 407 8.38 19.78 -14.68
CA TYR A 407 7.34 18.80 -14.36
C TYR A 407 7.41 17.57 -15.28
N LYS A 408 7.73 17.74 -16.56
CA LYS A 408 7.99 16.62 -17.47
C LYS A 408 9.17 15.77 -17.02
N PHE A 409 10.26 16.40 -16.57
CA PHE A 409 11.41 15.67 -16.04
C PHE A 409 11.08 14.93 -14.75
N LYS A 410 10.37 15.57 -13.81
CA LYS A 410 9.90 14.94 -12.57
C LYS A 410 8.96 13.77 -12.84
N LEU A 411 8.05 13.92 -13.80
CA LEU A 411 7.15 12.84 -14.23
C LEU A 411 7.94 11.66 -14.80
N SER A 412 8.86 11.91 -15.72
CA SER A 412 9.69 10.85 -16.31
C SER A 412 10.53 10.11 -15.26
N LYS A 413 11.06 10.84 -14.27
CA LYS A 413 11.78 10.23 -13.15
C LYS A 413 10.86 9.37 -12.27
N ALA A 414 9.66 9.86 -11.95
CA ALA A 414 8.67 9.11 -11.19
C ALA A 414 8.20 7.85 -11.93
N GLU A 415 8.02 7.93 -13.25
CA GLU A 415 7.71 6.77 -14.12
C GLU A 415 8.82 5.72 -14.08
N GLN A 416 10.09 6.13 -14.10
CA GLN A 416 11.23 5.22 -13.99
C GLN A 416 11.32 4.56 -12.61
N GLU A 417 11.08 5.33 -11.54
CA GLU A 417 11.01 4.80 -10.17
C GLU A 417 9.86 3.80 -10.02
N MET A 418 8.69 4.10 -10.60
CA MET A 418 7.53 3.20 -10.60
C MET A 418 7.84 1.88 -11.31
N ALA A 419 8.46 1.91 -12.49
CA ALA A 419 8.87 0.70 -13.21
C ALA A 419 9.86 -0.17 -12.39
N THR A 420 10.77 0.48 -11.65
CA THR A 420 11.72 -0.22 -10.78
C THR A 420 11.01 -0.88 -9.59
N MET A 421 10.05 -0.18 -8.99
CA MET A 421 9.24 -0.71 -7.90
C MET A 421 8.36 -1.87 -8.35
N GLU A 422 7.76 -1.80 -9.54
CA GLU A 422 6.99 -2.90 -10.13
C GLU A 422 7.86 -4.16 -10.33
N GLN A 423 9.09 -4.00 -10.81
CA GLN A 423 10.01 -5.13 -10.96
C GLN A 423 10.38 -5.76 -9.60
N ASN A 424 10.55 -4.93 -8.56
CA ASN A 424 10.78 -5.42 -7.20
C ASN A 424 9.58 -6.17 -6.64
N VAL A 425 8.36 -5.66 -6.85
CA VAL A 425 7.11 -6.34 -6.45
C VAL A 425 7.01 -7.70 -7.13
N ASN A 426 7.20 -7.77 -8.45
CA ASN A 426 7.17 -9.05 -9.19
C ASN A 426 8.19 -10.07 -8.65
N ARG A 427 9.39 -9.62 -8.29
CA ARG A 427 10.42 -10.49 -7.69
C ARG A 427 10.01 -11.01 -6.31
N LEU A 428 9.46 -10.14 -5.47
CA LEU A 428 9.02 -10.47 -4.12
C LEU A 428 7.80 -11.40 -4.15
N GLU A 429 6.83 -11.15 -5.02
CA GLU A 429 5.69 -12.05 -5.25
C GLU A 429 6.15 -13.46 -5.66
N GLY A 430 7.16 -13.54 -6.54
CA GLY A 430 7.79 -14.81 -6.90
C GLY A 430 8.48 -15.51 -5.72
N GLN A 431 9.09 -14.77 -4.79
CA GLN A 431 9.67 -15.34 -3.57
C GLN A 431 8.57 -15.86 -2.62
N VAL A 432 7.52 -15.07 -2.39
CA VAL A 432 6.38 -15.46 -1.55
C VAL A 432 5.72 -16.73 -2.08
N SER A 433 5.50 -16.83 -3.39
CA SER A 433 4.93 -18.02 -4.02
C SER A 433 5.78 -19.28 -3.79
N ARG A 434 7.12 -19.15 -3.87
CA ARG A 434 8.05 -20.26 -3.58
C ARG A 434 8.03 -20.66 -2.11
N TYR A 435 8.08 -19.69 -1.19
CA TYR A 435 8.05 -19.99 0.25
C TYR A 435 6.72 -20.62 0.67
N LYS A 436 5.61 -20.17 0.10
CA LYS A 436 4.30 -20.80 0.32
C LYS A 436 4.30 -22.26 -0.12
N SER A 437 4.73 -22.53 -1.35
CA SER A 437 4.83 -23.91 -1.85
C SER A 437 5.75 -24.78 -0.99
N ALA A 438 6.87 -24.23 -0.49
CA ALA A 438 7.78 -24.94 0.40
C ALA A 438 7.15 -25.26 1.76
N SER A 439 6.42 -24.30 2.34
CA SER A 439 5.67 -24.47 3.59
C SER A 439 4.59 -25.54 3.45
N ASP A 440 3.78 -25.47 2.40
CA ASP A 440 2.72 -26.45 2.13
C ASP A 440 3.29 -27.87 1.95
N ASN A 441 4.49 -27.99 1.35
CA ASN A 441 5.17 -29.28 1.23
C ASN A 441 5.72 -29.77 2.58
N ALA A 442 6.28 -28.88 3.40
CA ALA A 442 6.78 -29.23 4.73
C ALA A 442 5.64 -29.72 5.65
N GLU A 443 4.47 -29.08 5.60
CA GLU A 443 3.28 -29.49 6.36
C GLU A 443 2.83 -30.91 5.96
N LYS A 444 2.80 -31.22 4.66
CA LYS A 444 2.49 -32.57 4.18
C LYS A 444 3.47 -33.61 4.70
N VAL A 445 4.77 -33.33 4.66
CA VAL A 445 5.81 -34.23 5.17
C VAL A 445 5.67 -34.42 6.68
N GLU A 446 5.33 -33.36 7.42
CA GLU A 446 5.08 -33.46 8.86
C GLU A 446 3.90 -34.39 9.18
N ASP A 447 2.82 -34.28 8.42
CA ASP A 447 1.65 -35.14 8.59
C ASP A 447 1.93 -36.61 8.26
N GLU A 448 2.72 -36.88 7.22
CA GLU A 448 3.22 -38.22 6.90
C GLU A 448 4.07 -38.79 8.05
N LEU A 449 5.02 -38.01 8.57
CA LEU A 449 5.86 -38.42 9.70
C LEU A 449 5.03 -38.65 10.98
N LYS A 450 3.99 -37.85 11.23
CA LYS A 450 3.04 -38.09 12.34
C LYS A 450 2.30 -39.41 12.16
N ALA A 451 1.89 -39.74 10.93
CA ALA A 451 1.23 -41.00 10.63
C ALA A 451 2.18 -42.20 10.83
N GLU A 452 3.41 -42.10 10.35
CA GLU A 452 4.46 -43.11 10.56
C GLU A 452 4.79 -43.30 12.04
N LYS A 453 4.95 -42.21 12.81
CA LYS A 453 5.16 -42.26 14.25
C LYS A 453 4.05 -43.04 14.96
N ARG A 454 2.78 -42.77 14.63
CA ARG A 454 1.64 -43.51 15.21
C ARG A 454 1.66 -44.98 14.82
N LYS A 455 2.09 -45.30 13.58
CA LYS A 455 2.22 -46.69 13.11
C LYS A 455 3.31 -47.43 13.90
N LEU A 456 4.51 -46.86 13.99
CA LEU A 456 5.63 -47.43 14.74
C LEU A 456 5.31 -47.56 16.23
N GLN A 457 4.59 -46.61 16.81
CA GLN A 457 4.13 -46.72 18.20
C GLN A 457 3.18 -47.91 18.42
N ARG A 458 2.27 -48.18 17.46
CA ARG A 458 1.41 -49.37 17.52
C ARG A 458 2.22 -50.66 17.39
N GLU A 459 3.16 -50.71 16.43
CA GLU A 459 4.04 -51.87 16.23
C GLU A 459 4.91 -52.14 17.47
N LEU A 460 5.46 -51.10 18.09
CA LEU A 460 6.20 -51.20 19.34
C LEU A 460 5.34 -51.77 20.47
N ARG A 461 4.10 -51.29 20.62
CA ARG A 461 3.15 -51.81 21.62
C ARG A 461 2.93 -53.31 21.43
N THR A 462 2.61 -53.73 20.21
CA THR A 462 2.39 -55.15 19.87
C THR A 462 3.65 -56.01 20.13
N ALA A 463 4.84 -55.48 19.84
CA ALA A 463 6.09 -56.18 20.11
C ALA A 463 6.36 -56.34 21.61
N LEU A 464 6.07 -55.31 22.42
CA LEU A 464 6.17 -55.37 23.88
C LEU A 464 5.20 -56.39 24.48
N ASP A 465 3.93 -56.38 24.04
CA ASP A 465 2.93 -57.35 24.51
C ASP A 465 3.40 -58.80 24.21
N LYS A 466 4.01 -59.02 23.04
CA LYS A 466 4.58 -60.32 22.67
C LYS A 466 5.81 -60.71 23.51
N ILE A 467 6.64 -59.74 23.91
CA ILE A 467 7.75 -59.99 24.83
C ILE A 467 7.19 -60.43 26.19
N GLU A 468 6.20 -59.73 26.74
CA GLU A 468 5.57 -60.09 28.01
C GLU A 468 4.97 -61.51 27.97
N GLU A 469 4.28 -61.89 26.89
CA GLU A 469 3.79 -63.26 26.69
C GLU A 469 4.94 -64.30 26.69
N MET A 470 6.02 -64.01 25.96
CA MET A 470 7.19 -64.89 25.90
C MET A 470 7.90 -64.99 27.26
N GLU A 471 7.98 -63.91 28.02
CA GLU A 471 8.54 -63.91 29.37
C GLU A 471 7.68 -64.74 30.34
N MET A 472 6.35 -64.63 30.27
CA MET A 472 5.44 -65.47 31.06
C MET A 472 5.61 -66.96 30.75
N THR A 473 5.66 -67.32 29.46
CA THR A 473 5.86 -68.71 29.05
C THR A 473 7.23 -69.24 29.48
N ASN A 474 8.30 -68.43 29.34
CA ASN A 474 9.62 -68.79 29.79
C ASN A 474 9.66 -69.00 31.31
N ASN A 475 9.05 -68.10 32.10
CA ASN A 475 8.91 -68.26 33.54
C ASN A 475 8.18 -69.55 33.94
N HIS A 476 7.15 -69.95 33.19
CA HIS A 476 6.48 -71.24 33.41
C HIS A 476 7.38 -72.44 33.12
N LEU A 477 8.15 -72.39 32.03
CA LEU A 477 9.12 -73.43 31.68
C LEU A 477 10.24 -73.54 32.70
N VAL A 478 10.79 -72.42 33.17
CA VAL A 478 11.80 -72.36 34.23
C VAL A 478 11.27 -73.03 35.51
N LYS A 479 10.07 -72.66 35.98
CA LYS A 479 9.44 -73.31 37.16
C LYS A 479 9.26 -74.81 36.97
N ARG A 480 8.89 -75.26 35.77
CA ARG A 480 8.73 -76.70 35.46
C ARG A 480 10.08 -77.42 35.47
N LEU A 481 11.13 -76.80 34.93
CA LEU A 481 12.50 -77.31 34.96
C LEU A 481 13.02 -77.40 36.41
N GLU A 482 12.78 -76.40 37.24
CA GLU A 482 13.14 -76.42 38.66
C GLU A 482 12.46 -77.58 39.41
N LYS A 483 11.16 -77.81 39.18
CA LYS A 483 10.46 -78.98 39.74
C LYS A 483 11.08 -80.30 39.29
N MET A 484 11.41 -80.43 38.01
CA MET A 484 12.07 -81.63 37.47
C MET A 484 13.44 -81.86 38.11
N LYS A 485 14.23 -80.78 38.27
CA LYS A 485 15.54 -80.83 38.95
C LYS A 485 15.39 -81.22 40.42
N ALA A 486 14.43 -80.65 41.14
CA ALA A 486 14.15 -80.99 42.53
C ALA A 486 13.74 -82.48 42.68
N ASN A 487 12.86 -82.98 41.80
CA ASN A 487 12.46 -84.39 41.79
C ASN A 487 13.65 -85.32 41.50
N ARG A 488 14.50 -84.97 40.53
CA ARG A 488 15.73 -85.73 40.24
C ARG A 488 16.67 -85.76 41.44
N ASN A 489 16.87 -84.63 42.10
CA ASN A 489 17.72 -84.55 43.29
C ASN A 489 17.15 -85.38 44.44
N ALA A 490 15.83 -85.33 44.66
CA ALA A 490 15.15 -86.14 45.68
C ALA A 490 15.32 -87.66 45.44
N LEU A 491 15.20 -88.10 44.17
CA LEU A 491 15.45 -89.49 43.77
C LEU A 491 16.90 -89.91 44.00
N LEU A 492 17.86 -89.03 43.70
CA LEU A 492 19.29 -89.29 43.93
C LEU A 492 19.64 -89.39 45.42
N THR A 493 18.92 -88.70 46.30
CA THR A 493 19.09 -88.84 47.77
C THR A 493 18.41 -90.06 48.38
N GLN A 494 17.59 -90.81 47.63
CA GLN A 494 16.95 -92.04 48.09
C GLN A 494 17.67 -93.33 47.64
N GLN A 495 18.67 -93.20 46.77
CA GLN A 495 19.67 -94.23 46.48
C GLN A 495 20.86 -94.06 47.42
#